data_AF-A0A945AIG1-F1
#
_entry.id   AF-A0A945AIG1-F1
#
_cell.length_a   1.000
_cell.length_b   1.000
_cell.length_c   1.000
_cell.angle_alpha   90.00
_cell.angle_beta   90.00
_cell.angle_gamma   90.00
#
_symmetry.space_group_name_H-M   'P 1'
#
loop_
_entity.id
_entity.type
_entity.pdbx_description
1 polymer ?
#
loop_
_entity_poly.entity_id
_entity_poly.type
_entity_poly.pdbx_seq_one_letter_code
_entity_poly.pdbx_strand_id
1 'polypeptide(L)'
;MPVFAKNVVSTSQPLAAQAGASIMAKGGNAVDAALTTAITLTVVEPTMNGIGSDAFCILWDGEQLHGLNASGRSPKAWSPEYFSKYDSMPTHGWDVVTVPGCVSAWAALSKRFGKLPFADLFEPAIRYAR
;
A
#
# COMPACT_ATOMS: atom_id res chain seq x y z
N MET A 1 -29.45 10.68 -4.33
CA MET A 1 -28.89 11.43 -5.48
C MET A 1 -27.59 10.77 -5.90
N PRO A 2 -27.37 10.46 -7.19
CA PRO A 2 -26.04 10.05 -7.65
C PRO A 2 -25.04 11.20 -7.44
N VAL A 3 -23.81 10.85 -7.06
CA VAL A 3 -22.70 11.81 -6.96
C VAL A 3 -21.91 11.75 -8.26
N PHE A 4 -21.84 12.88 -8.98
CA PHE A 4 -20.98 13.03 -10.16
C PHE A 4 -19.68 13.70 -9.75
N ALA A 5 -18.55 13.03 -9.98
CA ALA A 5 -17.23 13.56 -9.68
C ALA A 5 -16.26 13.23 -10.82
N LYS A 6 -15.31 14.15 -11.08
CA LYS A 6 -14.23 13.91 -12.05
C LYS A 6 -13.20 12.91 -11.55
N ASN A 7 -13.02 12.83 -10.23
CA ASN A 7 -12.09 11.95 -9.55
C ASN A 7 -12.79 11.30 -8.35
N VAL A 8 -12.47 10.04 -8.05
CA VAL A 8 -13.09 9.27 -6.96
C VAL A 8 -12.01 8.48 -6.22
N VAL A 9 -12.08 8.45 -4.88
CA VAL A 9 -11.35 7.50 -4.03
C VAL A 9 -12.38 6.67 -3.29
N SER A 10 -12.21 5.35 -3.30
CA SER A 10 -13.04 4.41 -2.56
C SER A 10 -12.14 3.44 -1.80
N THR A 11 -12.39 3.29 -0.50
CA THR A 11 -11.64 2.41 0.40
C THR A 11 -12.48 2.10 1.64
N SER A 12 -12.05 1.14 2.46
CA SER A 12 -12.71 0.67 3.68
C SER A 12 -12.79 1.73 4.79
N GLN A 13 -11.86 2.70 4.80
CA GLN A 13 -11.72 3.67 5.88
C GLN A 13 -11.92 5.12 5.38
N PRO A 14 -12.98 5.83 5.83
CA PRO A 14 -13.26 7.21 5.41
C PRO A 14 -12.08 8.20 5.55
N LEU A 15 -11.26 8.08 6.60
CA LEU A 15 -10.09 8.97 6.77
C LEU A 15 -9.02 8.75 5.71
N ALA A 16 -8.85 7.51 5.24
CA ALA A 16 -7.95 7.18 4.14
C ALA A 16 -8.53 7.63 2.79
N ALA A 17 -9.84 7.48 2.58
CA ALA A 17 -10.53 8.01 1.40
C ALA A 17 -10.34 9.53 1.30
N GLN A 18 -10.51 10.24 2.41
CA GLN A 18 -10.30 11.68 2.49
C GLN A 18 -8.83 12.06 2.25
N ALA A 19 -7.88 11.28 2.75
CA ALA A 19 -6.46 11.51 2.50
C ALA A 19 -6.14 11.43 0.99
N GLY A 20 -6.59 10.38 0.30
CA GLY A 20 -6.46 10.26 -1.16
C GLY A 20 -7.19 11.37 -1.93
N ALA A 21 -8.38 11.77 -1.50
CA ALA A 21 -9.08 12.89 -2.12
C ALA A 21 -8.31 14.22 -1.95
N SER A 22 -7.72 14.43 -0.77
CA SER A 22 -6.95 15.64 -0.45
C SER A 22 -5.68 15.78 -1.30
N ILE A 23 -5.00 14.67 -1.62
CA ILE A 23 -3.80 14.74 -2.45
C ILE A 23 -4.14 15.04 -3.92
N MET A 24 -5.29 14.57 -4.41
CA MET A 24 -5.80 14.97 -5.72
C MET A 24 -6.15 16.47 -5.76
N ALA A 25 -6.72 17.00 -4.67
CA ALA A 25 -6.99 18.44 -4.56
C ALA A 25 -5.70 19.29 -4.56
N LYS A 26 -4.57 18.73 -4.11
CA LYS A 26 -3.22 19.33 -4.23
C LYS A 26 -2.60 19.18 -5.62
N GLY A 27 -3.33 18.65 -6.60
CA GLY A 27 -2.87 18.48 -7.98
C GLY A 27 -2.19 17.16 -8.27
N GLY A 28 -2.20 16.21 -7.33
CA GLY A 28 -1.75 14.83 -7.54
C GLY A 28 -2.67 14.05 -8.48
N ASN A 29 -2.18 12.94 -9.00
CA ASN A 29 -2.94 12.05 -9.87
C ASN A 29 -3.53 10.84 -9.11
N ALA A 30 -4.12 9.90 -9.83
CA ALA A 30 -4.71 8.69 -9.25
C ALA A 30 -3.68 7.81 -8.51
N VAL A 31 -2.41 7.80 -8.95
CA VAL A 31 -1.33 7.06 -8.27
C VAL A 31 -0.97 7.73 -6.96
N ASP A 32 -0.78 9.05 -6.95
CA ASP A 32 -0.53 9.80 -5.72
C ASP A 32 -1.67 9.58 -4.72
N ALA A 33 -2.92 9.58 -5.20
CA ALA A 33 -4.11 9.31 -4.40
C ALA A 33 -4.13 7.90 -3.82
N ALA A 34 -3.88 6.88 -4.64
CA ALA A 34 -3.83 5.49 -4.20
C ALA A 34 -2.73 5.26 -3.17
N LEU A 35 -1.54 5.82 -3.39
CA LEU A 35 -0.41 5.70 -2.46
C LEU A 35 -0.70 6.40 -1.13
N THR A 36 -1.18 7.64 -1.17
CA THR A 36 -1.56 8.39 0.04
C THR A 36 -2.63 7.64 0.83
N THR A 37 -3.62 7.06 0.15
CA THR A 37 -4.66 6.23 0.76
C THR A 37 -4.07 4.99 1.42
N ALA A 38 -3.24 4.23 0.69
CA ALA A 38 -2.61 3.00 1.19
C ALA A 38 -1.68 3.24 2.38
N ILE A 39 -0.86 4.29 2.32
CA ILE A 39 0.01 4.71 3.43
C ILE A 39 -0.84 5.10 4.65
N THR A 40 -1.93 5.84 4.44
CA THR A 40 -2.84 6.24 5.54
C THR A 40 -3.49 5.03 6.19
N LEU A 41 -3.92 4.02 5.42
CA LEU A 41 -4.52 2.79 5.96
C LEU A 41 -3.61 2.05 6.95
N THR A 42 -2.28 2.15 6.81
CA THR A 42 -1.35 1.55 7.79
C THR A 42 -1.47 2.13 9.20
N VAL A 43 -2.11 3.30 9.33
CA VAL A 43 -2.34 4.00 10.60
C VAL A 43 -3.80 3.89 11.04
N VAL A 44 -4.74 4.13 10.12
CA VAL A 44 -6.17 4.24 10.46
C VAL A 44 -6.95 2.92 10.37
N GLU A 45 -6.31 1.84 9.88
CA GLU A 45 -6.89 0.50 9.85
C GLU A 45 -5.84 -0.58 10.21
N PRO A 46 -5.22 -0.50 11.41
CA PRO A 46 -4.09 -1.36 11.79
C PRO A 46 -4.49 -2.83 12.01
N THR A 47 -5.79 -3.12 12.14
CA THR A 47 -6.30 -4.50 12.28
C THR A 47 -6.28 -5.28 10.97
N MET A 48 -6.13 -4.60 9.82
CA MET A 48 -6.18 -5.20 8.49
C MET A 48 -4.99 -4.81 7.60
N ASN A 49 -4.11 -3.92 8.05
CA ASN A 49 -3.00 -3.39 7.25
C ASN A 49 -1.81 -2.96 8.12
N GLY A 50 -0.63 -2.81 7.50
CA GLY A 50 0.56 -2.31 8.17
C GLY A 50 1.72 -2.02 7.22
N ILE A 51 2.76 -1.36 7.73
CA ILE A 51 3.99 -1.06 6.97
C ILE A 51 4.77 -2.35 6.65
N GLY A 52 4.55 -3.42 7.43
CA GLY A 52 5.14 -4.75 7.21
C GLY A 52 4.41 -5.61 6.17
N SER A 53 3.45 -5.06 5.43
CA SER A 53 2.66 -5.79 4.43
C SER A 53 3.37 -5.95 3.08
N ASP A 54 2.72 -6.71 2.20
CA ASP A 54 2.99 -6.75 0.76
C ASP A 54 1.98 -5.89 -0.01
N ALA A 55 2.22 -5.65 -1.30
CA ALA A 55 1.25 -4.93 -2.13
C ALA A 55 1.18 -5.44 -3.56
N PHE A 56 0.00 -5.27 -4.15
CA PHE A 56 -0.27 -5.50 -5.56
C PHE A 56 -0.95 -4.27 -6.14
N CYS A 57 -0.75 -4.01 -7.42
CA CYS A 57 -1.42 -2.92 -8.11
C CYS A 57 -1.78 -3.34 -9.53
N ILE A 58 -3.01 -3.01 -9.94
CA ILE A 58 -3.45 -3.02 -11.32
C ILE A 58 -3.69 -1.55 -11.67
N LEU A 59 -2.90 -1.03 -12.61
CA LEU A 59 -2.86 0.39 -12.93
C LEU A 59 -3.15 0.60 -14.41
N TRP A 60 -4.12 1.45 -14.72
CA TRP A 60 -4.29 2.03 -16.06
C TRP A 60 -3.67 3.43 -16.07
N ASP A 61 -2.71 3.69 -16.96
CA ASP A 61 -2.03 4.99 -17.03
C ASP A 61 -2.68 6.00 -17.99
N GLY A 62 -3.72 5.57 -18.71
CA GLY A 62 -4.37 6.34 -19.77
C GLY A 62 -4.20 5.69 -21.14
N GLU A 63 -3.16 4.87 -21.32
CA GLU A 63 -2.79 4.26 -22.61
C GLU A 63 -2.73 2.73 -22.53
N GLN A 64 -2.20 2.18 -21.43
CA GLN A 64 -2.04 0.75 -21.24
C GLN A 64 -2.21 0.30 -19.78
N LEU A 65 -2.45 -1.00 -19.62
CA LEU A 65 -2.58 -1.65 -18.32
C LEU A 65 -1.21 -2.12 -17.81
N HIS A 66 -0.93 -1.86 -16.55
CA HIS A 66 0.26 -2.32 -15.84
C HIS A 66 -0.15 -3.18 -14.64
N GLY A 67 0.63 -4.23 -14.39
CA GLY A 67 0.57 -5.00 -13.16
C GLY A 67 1.84 -4.80 -12.34
N LEU A 68 1.69 -4.63 -11.04
CA LEU A 68 2.80 -4.65 -10.08
C LEU A 68 2.53 -5.72 -9.03
N ASN A 69 3.52 -6.60 -8.85
CA ASN A 69 3.57 -7.57 -7.78
C ASN A 69 4.76 -7.22 -6.89
N ALA A 70 4.47 -6.76 -5.67
CA ALA A 70 5.44 -6.57 -4.60
C ALA A 70 5.09 -7.51 -3.44
N SER A 71 4.86 -8.78 -3.75
CA SER A 71 4.82 -9.84 -2.76
C SER A 71 6.24 -10.25 -2.37
N GLY A 72 6.48 -10.21 -1.07
CA GLY A 72 7.69 -10.59 -0.42
C GLY A 72 8.06 -12.05 -0.65
N ARG A 73 9.31 -12.29 -1.02
CA ARG A 73 9.85 -13.65 -1.01
C ARG A 73 10.15 -14.12 0.41
N SER A 74 10.23 -15.43 0.58
CA SER A 74 10.78 -16.02 1.80
C SER A 74 12.25 -15.57 2.00
N PRO A 75 12.69 -15.36 3.25
CA PRO A 75 14.09 -15.15 3.59
C PRO A 75 15.01 -16.19 2.97
N LYS A 76 16.17 -15.77 2.47
CA LYS A 76 17.16 -16.65 1.80
C LYS A 76 17.64 -17.82 2.68
N ALA A 77 17.67 -17.63 3.99
CA ALA A 77 18.14 -18.64 4.94
C ALA A 77 17.08 -19.72 5.25
N TRP A 78 15.83 -19.53 4.80
CA TRP A 78 14.76 -20.48 5.04
C TRP A 78 14.82 -21.63 4.04
N SER A 79 14.71 -22.85 4.57
CA SER A 79 14.57 -24.08 3.79
C SER A 79 13.39 -24.90 4.32
N PRO A 80 12.82 -25.82 3.52
CA PRO A 80 11.77 -26.72 4.01
C PRO A 80 12.17 -27.49 5.28
N GLU A 81 13.42 -27.89 5.40
CA GLU A 81 13.95 -28.63 6.56
C GLU A 81 13.93 -27.78 7.83
N TYR A 82 14.18 -26.47 7.75
CA TYR A 82 14.06 -25.57 8.91
C TYR A 82 12.66 -25.59 9.53
N PHE A 83 11.64 -25.83 8.70
CA PHE A 83 10.23 -25.87 9.13
C PHE A 83 9.75 -27.27 9.48
N SER A 84 10.57 -28.33 9.36
CA SER A 84 10.17 -29.70 9.72
C SER A 84 9.87 -29.88 11.22
N LYS A 85 10.22 -28.89 12.04
CA LYS A 85 9.89 -28.80 13.48
C LYS A 85 8.41 -28.47 13.74
N TYR A 86 7.64 -28.10 12.71
CA TYR A 86 6.23 -27.79 12.82
C TYR A 86 5.38 -28.79 12.04
N ASP A 87 4.24 -29.20 12.60
CA ASP A 87 3.25 -30.03 11.89
C ASP A 87 2.51 -29.24 10.79
N SER A 88 2.40 -27.92 10.99
CA SER A 88 1.86 -26.95 10.02
C SER A 88 2.46 -25.57 10.29
N MET A 89 2.46 -24.69 9.29
CA MET A 89 3.00 -23.35 9.49
C MET A 89 2.29 -22.64 10.65
N PRO A 90 3.02 -22.05 11.60
CA PRO A 90 2.39 -21.29 12.67
C PRO A 90 1.64 -20.07 12.09
N THR A 91 0.77 -19.46 12.89
CA THR A 91 0.02 -18.25 12.49
C THR A 91 0.65 -16.96 13.02
N HIS A 92 1.58 -17.07 13.97
CA HIS A 92 2.24 -15.96 14.63
C HIS A 92 3.73 -16.27 14.85
N GLY A 93 4.55 -15.23 15.06
CA GLY A 93 5.98 -15.34 15.33
C GLY A 93 6.86 -14.92 14.15
N TRP A 94 8.17 -15.09 14.27
CA TRP A 94 9.13 -14.68 13.24
C TRP A 94 9.13 -15.59 12.01
N ASP A 95 8.88 -16.87 12.23
CA ASP A 95 8.92 -17.91 11.21
C ASP A 95 7.77 -17.79 10.17
N VAL A 96 6.87 -16.83 10.32
CA VAL A 96 5.76 -16.53 9.39
C VAL A 96 5.94 -15.21 8.63
N VAL A 97 7.05 -14.50 8.85
CA VAL A 97 7.32 -13.19 8.24
C VAL A 97 8.16 -13.33 6.98
N THR A 98 7.57 -13.07 5.81
CA THR A 98 8.31 -12.88 4.55
C THR A 98 8.87 -11.46 4.45
N VAL A 99 9.66 -11.16 3.41
CA VAL A 99 10.24 -9.82 3.21
C VAL A 99 9.13 -8.82 2.85
N PRO A 100 8.81 -7.80 3.67
CA PRO A 100 7.71 -6.88 3.37
C PRO A 100 7.90 -6.10 2.07
N GLY A 101 6.94 -6.22 1.15
CA GLY A 101 7.04 -5.61 -0.18
C GLY A 101 6.30 -4.28 -0.36
N CYS A 102 5.38 -3.88 0.53
CA CYS A 102 4.48 -2.74 0.27
C CYS A 102 5.22 -1.40 0.08
N VAL A 103 6.25 -1.12 0.87
CA VAL A 103 7.05 0.11 0.76
C VAL A 103 7.79 0.17 -0.59
N SER A 104 8.25 -0.99 -1.08
CA SER A 104 8.89 -1.07 -2.40
C SER A 104 7.89 -0.78 -3.53
N ALA A 105 6.64 -1.25 -3.38
CA ALA A 105 5.55 -0.91 -4.30
C ALA A 105 5.29 0.60 -4.32
N TRP A 106 5.21 1.24 -3.14
CA TRP A 106 4.94 2.68 -3.06
C TRP A 106 6.04 3.50 -3.74
N ALA A 107 7.29 3.18 -3.47
CA ALA A 107 8.43 3.84 -4.10
C ALA A 107 8.46 3.63 -5.62
N ALA A 108 8.21 2.41 -6.10
CA ALA A 108 8.20 2.09 -7.53
C ALA A 108 7.08 2.80 -8.28
N LEU A 109 5.86 2.80 -7.73
CA LEU A 109 4.70 3.48 -8.32
C LEU A 109 4.89 4.99 -8.31
N SER A 110 5.35 5.58 -7.19
CA SER A 110 5.61 7.03 -7.11
C SER A 110 6.69 7.46 -8.11
N LYS A 111 7.80 6.71 -8.20
CA LYS A 111 8.89 7.03 -9.13
C LYS A 111 8.44 6.99 -10.59
N ARG A 112 7.61 6.01 -10.96
CA ARG A 112 7.24 5.78 -12.37
C ARG A 112 6.01 6.57 -12.81
N PHE A 113 5.04 6.76 -11.93
CA PHE A 113 3.73 7.30 -12.27
C PHE A 113 3.25 8.41 -11.32
N GLY A 114 3.96 8.70 -10.23
CA GLY A 114 3.61 9.77 -9.31
C GLY A 114 3.85 11.15 -9.93
N LYS A 115 3.09 12.14 -9.47
CA LYS A 115 3.22 13.54 -9.90
C LYS A 115 3.74 14.45 -8.80
N LEU A 116 3.48 14.12 -7.54
CA LEU A 116 3.92 14.89 -6.38
C LEU A 116 5.19 14.31 -5.75
N PRO A 117 5.96 15.10 -4.97
CA PRO A 117 7.07 14.59 -4.19
C PRO A 117 6.64 13.43 -3.30
N PHE A 118 7.41 12.34 -3.29
CA PHE A 118 7.06 11.12 -2.56
C PHE A 118 6.78 11.38 -1.07
N ALA A 119 7.55 12.27 -0.44
CA ALA A 119 7.39 12.64 0.97
C ALA A 119 6.03 13.27 1.28
N ASP A 120 5.46 14.04 0.35
CA ASP A 120 4.19 14.74 0.53
C ASP A 120 3.01 13.76 0.66
N LEU A 121 3.15 12.56 0.08
CA LEU A 121 2.14 11.50 0.16
C LEU A 121 1.98 10.91 1.57
N PHE A 122 2.97 11.11 2.44
CA PHE A 122 2.96 10.60 3.82
C PHE A 122 2.34 11.59 4.81
N GLU A 123 2.18 12.86 4.45
CA GLU A 123 1.68 13.89 5.37
C GLU A 123 0.39 13.51 6.08
N PRO A 124 -0.65 12.94 5.42
CA PRO A 124 -1.89 12.60 6.10
C PRO A 124 -1.69 11.48 7.12
N ALA A 125 -0.94 10.43 6.77
CA ALA A 125 -0.67 9.31 7.67
C ALA A 125 0.15 9.75 8.89
N ILE A 126 1.18 10.58 8.68
CA ILE A 126 1.99 11.16 9.75
C ILE A 126 1.12 11.99 10.70
N ARG A 127 0.16 12.77 10.16
CA ARG A 127 -0.77 13.55 10.97
C ARG A 127 -1.67 12.65 11.84
N TYR A 128 -2.21 11.56 11.29
CA TYR A 128 -3.06 10.65 12.05
C TYR A 128 -2.29 9.80 13.08
N ALA A 129 -0.98 9.62 12.90
CA ALA A 129 -0.14 8.81 13.80
C ALA A 129 0.40 9.58 15.01
N ARG A 130 0.24 10.90 15.06
CA ARG A 130 0.68 11.77 16.17
C ARG A 130 -0.45 12.00 17.16
#